data_AF-A0A3B9MFW6-F1
#
_entry.id   AF-A0A3B9MFW6-F1
#
_cell.length_a   1.000
_cell.length_b   1.000
_cell.length_c   1.000
_cell.angle_alpha   90.00
_cell.angle_beta   90.00
_cell.angle_gamma   90.00
#
_symmetry.space_group_name_H-M   'P 1'
#
loop_
_entity.id
_entity.type
_entity.pdbx_description
1 polymer ?
#
loop_
_entity_poly.entity_id
_entity_poly.type
_entity_poly.pdbx_seq_one_letter_code
_entity_poly.pdbx_strand_id
1 'polypeptide(L)'
;MLRRHIVSESEIAELCRRIYRKHQRALDLIYEHRPDQQAAVREVLEGLVREAPSLILDHSSKSYIRFAPQEWDVPTLLSGEGWTESGRILLFEFMNSPNRLKLGLHIGPGPDPIRQRLFDMAQKHPPLFRTQSKSLNRQFNVIYGKSFLMPKDYEDTNIEQLGKEIRKHWSEFESNDLPRILAAIRDES
;
A
#
# COMPACT_ATOMS: atom_id res chain seq x y z
N MET A 1 1.42 -30.47 -29.75
CA MET A 1 2.22 -29.29 -29.32
C MET A 1 2.28 -29.19 -27.79
N LEU A 2 2.93 -30.14 -27.10
CA LEU A 2 3.05 -30.15 -25.62
C LEU A 2 4.50 -30.31 -25.12
N ARG A 3 5.46 -30.62 -26.00
CA ARG A 3 6.87 -30.85 -25.61
C ARG A 3 7.72 -29.59 -25.46
N ARG A 4 7.28 -28.45 -26.01
CA ARG A 4 8.14 -27.25 -26.11
C ARG A 4 8.17 -26.41 -24.82
N HIS A 5 7.16 -26.51 -23.97
CA HIS A 5 7.09 -25.76 -22.70
C HIS A 5 7.78 -26.51 -21.53
N ILE A 6 7.82 -27.85 -21.57
CA ILE A 6 8.44 -28.67 -20.52
C ILE A 6 9.98 -28.67 -20.66
N VAL A 7 10.50 -28.64 -21.89
CA VAL A 7 11.96 -28.65 -22.16
C VAL A 7 12.62 -27.32 -21.78
N SER A 8 11.95 -26.18 -21.98
CA SER A 8 12.45 -24.86 -21.60
C SER A 8 12.55 -24.66 -20.09
N GLU A 9 11.62 -25.22 -19.31
CA GLU A 9 11.73 -25.23 -17.85
C GLU A 9 12.90 -26.10 -17.36
N SER A 10 13.18 -27.21 -18.05
CA SER A 10 14.28 -28.12 -17.72
C SER A 10 15.66 -27.48 -17.95
N GLU A 11 15.86 -26.79 -19.07
CA GLU A 11 17.14 -26.14 -19.40
C GLU A 11 17.43 -24.95 -18.48
N ILE A 12 16.42 -24.12 -18.19
CA ILE A 12 16.54 -23.02 -17.23
C ILE A 12 16.83 -23.58 -15.84
N ALA A 13 16.14 -24.65 -15.41
CA ALA A 13 16.37 -25.28 -14.12
C ALA A 13 17.77 -25.91 -14.00
N GLU A 14 18.30 -26.53 -15.06
CA GLU A 14 19.68 -27.03 -15.08
C GLU A 14 20.71 -25.91 -15.05
N LEU A 15 20.49 -24.83 -15.79
CA LEU A 15 21.34 -23.64 -15.76
C LEU A 15 21.36 -23.02 -14.36
N CYS A 16 20.19 -22.84 -13.74
CA CYS A 16 20.07 -22.35 -12.38
C CYS A 16 20.79 -23.27 -11.38
N ARG A 17 20.63 -24.60 -11.49
CA ARG A 17 21.35 -25.57 -10.65
C ARG A 17 22.86 -25.47 -10.82
N ARG A 18 23.36 -25.26 -12.05
CA ARG A 18 24.80 -25.08 -12.32
C ARG A 18 25.33 -23.78 -11.74
N ILE A 19 24.60 -22.66 -11.91
CA ILE A 19 24.96 -21.37 -11.34
C ILE A 19 25.00 -21.47 -9.81
N TYR A 20 23.96 -22.04 -9.20
CA TYR A 20 23.88 -22.20 -7.76
C TYR A 20 25.03 -23.05 -7.23
N ARG A 21 25.30 -24.23 -7.80
CA ARG A 21 26.43 -25.09 -7.37
C ARG A 21 27.79 -24.39 -7.51
N LYS A 22 28.01 -23.64 -8.59
CA LYS A 22 29.30 -22.98 -8.87
C LYS A 22 29.53 -21.78 -7.96
N HIS A 23 28.48 -21.07 -7.58
CA HIS A 23 28.55 -19.81 -6.83
C HIS A 23 27.83 -19.88 -5.48
N GLN A 24 27.62 -21.08 -4.94
CA GLN A 24 26.79 -21.33 -3.76
C GLN A 24 27.13 -20.39 -2.60
N ARG A 25 28.41 -20.36 -2.19
CA ARG A 25 28.85 -19.51 -1.08
C ARG A 25 28.56 -18.03 -1.30
N ALA A 26 28.71 -17.54 -2.53
CA ALA A 26 28.43 -16.14 -2.85
C ALA A 26 26.91 -15.86 -2.87
N LEU A 27 26.11 -16.77 -3.43
CA LEU A 27 24.65 -16.63 -3.48
C LEU A 27 24.01 -16.77 -2.10
N ASP A 28 24.51 -17.69 -1.27
CA ASP A 28 24.07 -17.87 0.11
C ASP A 28 24.42 -16.62 0.94
N LEU A 29 25.64 -16.08 0.82
CA LEU A 29 26.01 -14.81 1.46
C LEU A 29 25.16 -13.63 0.98
N ILE A 30 24.86 -13.54 -0.33
CA ILE A 30 23.96 -12.51 -0.88
C ILE A 30 22.55 -12.66 -0.30
N TYR A 31 22.07 -13.88 -0.15
CA TYR A 31 20.74 -14.16 0.42
C TYR A 31 20.69 -13.84 1.92
N GLU A 32 21.69 -14.27 2.69
CA GLU A 32 21.82 -14.02 4.14
C GLU A 32 21.95 -12.53 4.46
N HIS A 33 22.67 -11.78 3.63
CA HIS A 33 22.85 -10.35 3.79
C HIS A 33 21.87 -9.51 2.96
N ARG A 34 20.83 -10.14 2.37
CA ARG A 34 19.84 -9.40 1.59
C ARG A 34 19.15 -8.39 2.52
N PRO A 35 19.25 -7.08 2.25
CA PRO A 35 18.57 -6.08 3.06
C PRO A 35 17.06 -6.35 3.06
N ASP A 36 16.44 -6.28 4.25
CA ASP A 36 14.98 -6.32 4.35
C ASP A 36 14.40 -5.00 3.81
N GLN A 37 14.25 -4.96 2.48
CA GLN A 37 13.76 -3.79 1.77
C GLN A 37 12.37 -3.37 2.26
N GLN A 38 11.50 -4.33 2.62
CA GLN A 38 10.16 -4.02 3.09
C GLN A 38 10.19 -3.37 4.47
N ALA A 39 11.03 -3.86 5.38
CA ALA A 39 11.24 -3.22 6.67
C ALA A 39 11.76 -1.78 6.50
N ALA A 40 12.73 -1.56 5.63
CA ALA A 40 13.26 -0.22 5.42
C ALA A 40 12.25 0.72 4.74
N VAL A 41 11.45 0.25 3.77
CA VAL A 41 10.34 1.03 3.20
C VAL A 41 9.30 1.37 4.26
N ARG A 42 8.95 0.41 5.13
CA ARG A 42 8.06 0.64 6.27
C ARG A 42 8.59 1.76 7.17
N GLU A 43 9.87 1.72 7.57
CA GLU A 43 10.46 2.75 8.43
C GLU A 43 10.38 4.15 7.79
N VAL A 44 10.62 4.25 6.48
CA VAL A 44 10.47 5.52 5.74
C VAL A 44 9.02 6.01 5.80
N LEU A 45 8.04 5.14 5.55
CA LEU A 45 6.62 5.50 5.56
C LEU A 45 6.12 5.87 6.96
N GLU A 46 6.49 5.12 7.98
CA GLU A 46 6.12 5.46 9.36
C GLU A 46 6.74 6.78 9.79
N GLY A 47 7.99 7.05 9.40
CA GLY A 47 8.64 8.35 9.64
C GLY A 47 7.86 9.49 9.00
N LEU A 48 7.50 9.36 7.72
CA LEU A 48 6.73 10.38 6.99
C LEU A 48 5.36 10.64 7.63
N VAL A 49 4.65 9.59 8.07
CA VAL A 49 3.37 9.75 8.77
C VAL A 49 3.56 10.45 10.12
N ARG A 50 4.60 10.11 10.90
CA ARG A 50 4.87 10.73 12.21
C ARG A 50 5.32 12.18 12.08
N GLU A 51 6.02 12.53 11.01
CA GLU A 51 6.45 13.90 10.72
C GLU A 51 5.29 14.81 10.29
N ALA A 52 4.21 14.24 9.74
CA ALA A 52 3.01 14.96 9.33
C ALA A 52 2.06 15.22 10.53
N PRO A 53 1.92 16.46 11.02
CA PRO A 53 1.24 16.73 12.29
C PRO A 53 -0.26 16.38 12.32
N SER A 54 -0.91 16.33 11.16
CA SER A 54 -2.34 16.04 11.04
C SER A 54 -2.65 14.57 10.83
N LEU A 55 -1.64 13.69 10.79
CA LEU A 55 -1.80 12.26 10.55
C LEU A 55 -1.43 11.45 11.79
N ILE A 56 -2.13 10.33 11.96
CA ILE A 56 -1.90 9.37 13.03
C ILE A 56 -1.63 8.02 12.40
N LEU A 57 -0.53 7.40 12.83
CA LEU A 57 -0.20 6.03 12.46
C LEU A 57 -1.20 5.07 13.12
N ASP A 58 -1.70 4.12 12.34
CA ASP A 58 -2.57 3.04 12.81
C ASP A 58 -1.76 1.71 12.79
N HIS A 59 -2.42 0.55 12.73
CA HIS A 59 -1.75 -0.73 12.63
C HIS A 59 -0.74 -0.74 11.47
N SER A 60 0.51 -1.04 11.80
CA SER A 60 1.63 -1.10 10.85
C SER A 60 2.37 -2.42 10.96
N SER A 61 2.63 -3.03 9.80
CA SER A 61 3.45 -4.22 9.61
C SER A 61 4.38 -4.02 8.42
N LYS A 62 5.23 -5.01 8.12
CA LYS A 62 6.11 -4.94 6.94
C LYS A 62 5.34 -4.77 5.63
N SER A 63 4.15 -5.38 5.53
CA SER A 63 3.37 -5.41 4.28
C SER A 63 2.23 -4.40 4.24
N TYR A 64 1.74 -3.96 5.40
CA TYR A 64 0.61 -3.04 5.50
C TYR A 64 0.92 -1.94 6.49
N ILE A 65 1.02 -0.71 6.00
CA ILE A 65 1.23 0.47 6.84
C ILE A 65 -0.04 1.32 6.74
N ARG A 66 -0.77 1.44 7.85
CA ARG A 66 -2.04 2.17 7.90
C ARG A 66 -1.91 3.47 8.66
N PHE A 67 -2.67 4.47 8.23
CA PHE A 67 -2.75 5.76 8.89
C PHE A 67 -4.07 6.46 8.57
N ALA A 68 -4.43 7.46 9.37
CA ALA A 68 -5.56 8.33 9.11
C ALA A 68 -5.25 9.78 9.52
N PRO A 69 -5.92 10.75 8.90
CA PRO A 69 -6.07 12.10 9.43
C PRO A 69 -6.68 12.10 10.82
N GLN A 70 -6.09 12.85 11.75
CA GLN A 70 -6.60 12.98 13.12
C GLN A 70 -8.03 13.54 13.15
N GLU A 71 -8.39 14.42 12.21
CA GLU A 71 -9.73 15.00 12.13
C GLU A 71 -10.84 13.97 11.81
N TRP A 72 -10.47 12.74 11.40
CA TRP A 72 -11.42 11.66 11.19
C TRP A 72 -11.75 10.87 12.45
N ASP A 73 -11.18 11.20 13.62
CA ASP A 73 -11.51 10.56 14.90
C ASP A 73 -12.85 11.11 15.47
N VAL A 74 -13.91 11.00 14.67
CA VAL A 74 -15.29 11.36 15.00
C VAL A 74 -16.16 10.10 15.12
N PRO A 75 -17.26 10.11 15.90
CA PRO A 75 -18.05 8.90 16.16
C PRO A 75 -18.49 8.13 14.89
N THR A 76 -18.85 8.83 13.82
CA THR A 76 -19.24 8.22 12.55
C THR A 76 -18.11 7.39 11.92
N LEU A 77 -16.88 7.90 11.95
CA LEU A 77 -15.73 7.24 11.31
C LEU A 77 -14.98 6.29 12.26
N LEU A 78 -15.26 6.35 13.56
CA LEU A 78 -14.82 5.39 14.59
C LEU A 78 -15.81 4.22 14.80
N SER A 79 -16.60 3.89 13.77
CA SER A 79 -17.60 2.82 13.79
C SER A 79 -17.14 1.53 13.09
N GLY A 80 -15.84 1.40 12.82
CA GLY A 80 -15.25 0.24 12.16
C GLY A 80 -15.19 -0.99 13.07
N GLU A 81 -15.34 -2.18 12.47
CA GLU A 81 -15.44 -3.44 13.21
C GLU A 81 -14.49 -4.51 12.66
N GLY A 82 -13.55 -4.99 13.48
CA GLY A 82 -12.75 -6.18 13.15
C GLY A 82 -11.64 -5.98 12.11
N TRP A 83 -11.23 -4.73 11.84
CA TRP A 83 -10.10 -4.44 10.93
C TRP A 83 -8.83 -4.01 11.67
N THR A 84 -8.92 -3.00 12.53
CA THR A 84 -7.85 -2.51 13.40
C THR A 84 -8.39 -2.25 14.80
N GLU A 85 -7.51 -2.19 15.80
CA GLU A 85 -7.90 -1.90 17.19
C GLU A 85 -8.41 -0.47 17.37
N SER A 86 -8.11 0.44 16.44
CA SER A 86 -8.57 1.83 16.48
C SER A 86 -10.06 2.00 16.22
N GLY A 87 -10.74 0.99 15.65
CA GLY A 87 -12.14 1.09 15.26
C GLY A 87 -12.40 2.06 14.11
N ARG A 88 -11.37 2.47 13.34
CA ARG A 88 -11.56 3.34 12.18
C ARG A 88 -12.16 2.57 11.01
N ILE A 89 -13.25 3.11 10.45
CA ILE A 89 -13.88 2.57 9.24
C ILE A 89 -13.22 3.07 7.95
N LEU A 90 -12.45 4.15 8.02
CA LEU A 90 -11.79 4.77 6.87
C LEU A 90 -10.30 4.95 7.17
N LEU A 91 -9.44 4.27 6.43
CA LEU A 91 -7.98 4.32 6.61
C LEU A 91 -7.27 4.40 5.26
N PHE A 92 -6.16 5.15 5.25
CA PHE A 92 -5.14 4.96 4.23
C PHE A 92 -4.34 3.70 4.56
N GLU A 93 -4.02 2.92 3.53
CA GLU A 93 -3.20 1.71 3.63
C GLU A 93 -2.16 1.71 2.50
N PHE A 94 -0.89 1.58 2.86
CA PHE A 94 0.14 1.16 1.93
C PHE A 94 0.21 -0.36 1.87
N MET A 95 0.08 -0.90 0.66
CA MET A 95 0.48 -2.27 0.34
C MET A 95 1.96 -2.25 -0.08
N ASN A 96 2.83 -2.72 0.83
CA ASN A 96 4.28 -2.78 0.66
C ASN A 96 4.71 -4.19 0.22
N SER A 97 4.67 -4.43 -1.09
CA SER A 97 5.05 -5.69 -1.71
C SER A 97 6.51 -5.65 -2.18
N PRO A 98 7.18 -6.81 -2.37
CA PRO A 98 8.58 -6.88 -2.78
C PRO A 98 8.95 -6.09 -4.07
N ASN A 99 7.98 -5.77 -4.92
CA ASN A 99 8.19 -5.11 -6.21
C ASN A 99 7.17 -4.00 -6.51
N ARG A 100 6.40 -3.57 -5.49
CA ARG A 100 5.36 -2.55 -5.68
C ARG A 100 5.02 -1.90 -4.35
N LEU A 101 4.88 -0.58 -4.38
CA LEU A 101 4.31 0.18 -3.27
C LEU A 101 3.07 0.93 -3.76
N LYS A 102 1.91 0.63 -3.18
CA LYS A 102 0.64 1.25 -3.55
C LYS A 102 -0.07 1.78 -2.32
N LEU A 103 -0.47 3.05 -2.38
CA LEU A 103 -1.38 3.67 -1.44
C LEU A 103 -2.82 3.43 -1.88
N GLY A 104 -3.69 3.09 -0.93
CA GLY A 104 -5.14 3.07 -1.12
C GLY A 104 -5.86 3.78 0.04
N LEU A 105 -7.05 4.32 -0.23
CA LEU A 105 -8.01 4.69 0.81
C LEU A 105 -9.11 3.64 0.82
N HIS A 106 -9.33 3.04 1.99
CA HIS A 106 -10.18 1.87 2.16
C HIS A 106 -11.33 2.19 3.10
N ILE A 107 -12.55 1.85 2.67
CA ILE A 107 -13.71 1.71 3.54
C ILE A 107 -13.68 0.28 4.09
N GLY A 108 -13.37 0.16 5.38
CA GLY A 108 -13.34 -1.07 6.15
C GLY A 108 -14.71 -1.49 6.70
N PRO A 109 -14.82 -2.72 7.22
CA PRO A 109 -16.04 -3.26 7.81
C PRO A 109 -16.60 -2.36 8.92
N GLY A 110 -17.92 -2.30 9.03
CA GLY A 110 -18.68 -1.45 9.96
C GLY A 110 -20.13 -1.31 9.49
N PRO A 111 -20.93 -0.39 10.05
CA PRO A 111 -22.33 -0.22 9.70
C PRO A 111 -22.55 0.10 8.20
N ASP A 112 -23.41 -0.69 7.56
CA ASP A 112 -23.75 -0.53 6.13
C ASP A 112 -24.20 0.88 5.73
N PRO A 113 -25.02 1.61 6.51
CA PRO A 113 -25.40 2.98 6.15
C PRO A 113 -24.20 3.93 6.03
N ILE A 114 -23.21 3.80 6.92
CA ILE A 114 -21.99 4.62 6.91
C ILE A 114 -21.11 4.23 5.73
N ARG A 115 -20.92 2.92 5.50
CA ARG A 115 -20.18 2.40 4.35
C ARG A 115 -20.78 2.88 3.03
N GLN A 116 -22.11 2.83 2.90
CA GLN A 116 -22.81 3.25 1.69
C GLN A 116 -22.65 4.75 1.45
N ARG A 117 -22.78 5.58 2.49
CA ARG A 117 -22.58 7.03 2.40
C ARG A 117 -21.18 7.38 1.88
N LEU A 118 -20.13 6.78 2.46
CA LEU A 118 -18.75 6.99 2.03
C LEU A 118 -18.51 6.52 0.59
N PHE A 119 -19.10 5.38 0.22
CA PHE A 119 -18.98 4.83 -1.13
C PHE A 119 -19.70 5.69 -2.17
N ASP A 120 -20.90 6.17 -1.87
CA ASP A 120 -21.68 7.05 -2.74
C ASP A 120 -20.99 8.41 -2.92
N MET A 121 -20.43 8.97 -1.84
CA MET A 121 -19.60 10.17 -1.93
C MET A 121 -18.45 9.94 -2.91
N ALA A 122 -17.70 8.83 -2.76
CA ALA A 122 -16.59 8.54 -3.66
C ALA A 122 -17.03 8.41 -5.12
N GLN A 123 -18.20 7.84 -5.40
CA GLN A 123 -18.74 7.73 -6.75
C GLN A 123 -19.12 9.09 -7.36
N LYS A 124 -19.49 10.08 -6.54
CA LYS A 124 -19.88 11.43 -6.99
C LYS A 124 -18.69 12.36 -7.25
N HIS A 125 -17.48 11.99 -6.85
CA HIS A 125 -16.29 12.85 -6.89
C HIS A 125 -15.14 12.34 -7.79
N PRO A 126 -15.38 11.92 -9.04
CA PRO A 126 -14.30 11.69 -9.99
C PRO A 126 -13.66 13.04 -10.43
N PRO A 127 -12.37 13.08 -10.81
CA PRO A 127 -11.45 11.94 -10.91
C PRO A 127 -10.71 11.63 -9.60
N LEU A 128 -10.97 12.36 -8.51
CA LEU A 128 -10.26 12.25 -7.24
C LEU A 128 -10.44 10.86 -6.64
N PHE A 129 -11.70 10.43 -6.48
CA PHE A 129 -12.02 9.09 -6.07
C PHE A 129 -12.34 8.22 -7.28
N ARG A 130 -11.90 6.97 -7.21
CA ARG A 130 -12.15 5.93 -8.21
C ARG A 130 -12.42 4.62 -7.49
N THR A 131 -13.69 4.26 -7.39
CA THR A 131 -14.09 3.00 -6.77
C THR A 131 -13.65 1.84 -7.65
N GLN A 132 -12.94 0.86 -7.08
CA GLN A 132 -12.53 -0.34 -7.83
C GLN A 132 -13.70 -1.31 -8.08
N SER A 133 -14.75 -1.20 -7.27
CA SER A 133 -15.98 -1.98 -7.37
C SER A 133 -17.15 -1.09 -7.79
N LYS A 134 -18.17 -1.69 -8.42
CA LYS A 134 -19.41 -0.98 -8.81
C LYS A 134 -20.40 -0.82 -7.66
N SER A 135 -20.27 -1.63 -6.62
CA SER A 135 -21.13 -1.67 -5.44
C SER A 135 -20.29 -1.89 -4.18
N LEU A 136 -20.91 -1.76 -3.00
CA LEU A 136 -20.30 -2.20 -1.75
C LEU A 136 -19.93 -3.69 -1.83
N ASN A 137 -18.72 -4.00 -1.36
CA ASN A 137 -18.29 -5.36 -1.11
C ASN A 137 -18.65 -5.74 0.33
N ARG A 138 -18.55 -7.02 0.66
CA ARG A 138 -18.87 -7.53 2.00
C ARG A 138 -18.06 -6.87 3.13
N GLN A 139 -16.80 -6.49 2.88
CA GLN A 139 -15.92 -5.97 3.93
C GLN A 139 -15.11 -4.75 3.49
N PHE A 140 -14.48 -4.78 2.32
CA PHE A 140 -13.55 -3.72 1.93
C PHE A 140 -13.87 -3.12 0.58
N ASN A 141 -13.88 -1.79 0.52
CA ASN A 141 -13.99 -1.03 -0.72
C ASN A 141 -12.84 -0.05 -0.82
N VAL A 142 -12.07 -0.12 -1.90
CA VAL A 142 -11.01 0.87 -2.19
C VAL A 142 -11.62 1.99 -3.03
N ILE A 143 -11.54 3.22 -2.52
CA ILE A 143 -12.15 4.40 -3.14
C ILE A 143 -11.13 5.40 -3.70
N TYR A 144 -9.87 5.30 -3.29
CA TYR A 144 -8.75 6.04 -3.88
C TYR A 144 -7.55 5.10 -3.99
N GLY A 145 -6.69 5.32 -4.99
CA GLY A 145 -5.46 4.55 -5.12
C GLY A 145 -4.39 5.30 -5.91
N LYS A 146 -3.14 5.23 -5.43
CA LYS A 146 -1.96 5.82 -6.05
C LYS A 146 -0.77 4.89 -5.93
N SER A 147 -0.12 4.60 -7.05
CA SER A 147 1.15 3.85 -7.03
C SER A 147 2.28 4.81 -6.66
N PHE A 148 3.07 4.45 -5.67
CA PHE A 148 4.30 5.15 -5.30
C PHE A 148 5.50 4.51 -5.98
N LEU A 149 5.53 3.18 -6.06
CA LEU A 149 6.60 2.44 -6.73
C LEU A 149 6.01 1.30 -7.55
N MET A 150 6.54 1.13 -8.76
CA MET A 150 6.23 0.10 -9.74
C MET A 150 7.41 -0.86 -9.88
N PRO A 151 7.25 -2.06 -10.50
CA PRO A 151 8.33 -3.05 -10.59
C PRO A 151 9.66 -2.52 -11.13
N LYS A 152 9.61 -1.65 -12.15
CA LYS A 152 10.79 -0.98 -12.72
C LYS A 152 11.59 -0.15 -11.72
N ASP A 153 10.95 0.38 -10.68
CA ASP A 153 11.61 1.23 -9.69
C ASP A 153 12.42 0.40 -8.68
N TYR A 154 12.22 -0.93 -8.67
CA TYR A 154 12.98 -1.90 -7.87
C TYR A 154 14.13 -2.55 -8.66
N GLU A 155 14.21 -2.34 -9.97
CA GLU A 155 15.29 -2.87 -10.82
C GLU A 155 16.57 -2.06 -10.57
N ASP A 156 17.67 -2.75 -10.23
CA ASP A 156 19.01 -2.18 -10.01
C ASP A 156 19.07 -0.97 -9.05
N THR A 157 18.12 -0.88 -8.11
CA THR A 157 18.01 0.21 -7.14
C THR A 157 18.53 -0.19 -5.76
N ASN A 158 18.83 0.81 -4.92
CA ASN A 158 19.11 0.61 -3.50
C ASN A 158 18.06 1.29 -2.61
N ILE A 159 18.13 1.02 -1.31
CA ILE A 159 17.13 1.52 -0.36
C ILE A 159 17.10 3.05 -0.24
N GLU A 160 18.24 3.71 -0.40
CA GLU A 160 18.33 5.17 -0.34
C GLU A 160 17.57 5.79 -1.52
N GLN A 161 17.74 5.23 -2.72
CA GLN A 161 17.05 5.69 -3.92
C GLN A 161 15.55 5.42 -3.85
N LEU A 162 15.14 4.24 -3.38
CA LEU A 162 13.73 3.96 -3.10
C LEU A 162 13.14 4.97 -2.10
N GLY A 163 13.87 5.27 -1.03
CA GLY A 163 13.48 6.28 -0.05
C GLY A 163 13.27 7.66 -0.66
N LYS A 164 14.14 8.10 -1.58
CA LYS A 164 13.99 9.38 -2.29
C LYS A 164 12.72 9.42 -3.15
N GLU A 165 12.46 8.37 -3.93
CA GLU A 165 11.24 8.30 -4.76
C GLU A 165 9.96 8.24 -3.91
N ILE A 166 9.98 7.51 -2.79
CA ILE A 166 8.86 7.46 -1.83
C ILE A 166 8.57 8.87 -1.29
N ARG A 167 9.59 9.60 -0.84
CA ARG A 167 9.42 10.96 -0.29
C ARG A 167 8.89 11.94 -1.33
N LYS A 168 9.32 11.82 -2.59
CA LYS A 168 8.81 12.62 -3.70
C LYS A 168 7.30 12.38 -3.90
N HIS A 169 6.90 11.12 -4.03
CA HIS A 169 5.47 10.77 -4.18
C HIS A 169 4.63 11.12 -2.95
N TRP A 170 5.21 11.00 -1.76
CA TRP A 170 4.58 11.42 -0.51
C TRP A 170 4.30 12.93 -0.52
N SER A 171 5.29 13.75 -0.84
CA SER A 171 5.14 15.20 -0.92
C SER A 171 4.07 15.62 -1.94
N GLU A 172 4.01 14.96 -3.10
CA GLU A 172 2.95 15.16 -4.09
C GLU A 172 1.57 14.77 -3.55
N PHE A 173 1.46 13.66 -2.82
CA PHE A 173 0.21 13.23 -2.19
C PHE A 173 -0.24 14.22 -1.11
N GLU A 174 0.65 14.60 -0.20
CA GLU A 174 0.38 15.48 0.93
C GLU A 174 -0.02 16.89 0.49
N SER A 175 0.62 17.44 -0.55
CA SER A 175 0.34 18.78 -1.05
C SER A 175 -0.89 18.87 -1.95
N ASN A 176 -1.26 17.80 -2.65
CA ASN A 176 -2.31 17.85 -3.67
C ASN A 176 -3.52 16.96 -3.35
N ASP A 177 -3.29 15.67 -3.13
CA ASP A 177 -4.37 14.69 -3.04
C ASP A 177 -5.01 14.71 -1.65
N LEU A 178 -4.20 14.70 -0.60
CA LEU A 178 -4.65 14.65 0.78
C LEU A 178 -5.62 15.79 1.12
N PRO A 179 -5.32 17.09 0.87
CA PRO A 179 -6.23 18.18 1.25
C PRO A 179 -7.58 18.10 0.53
N ARG A 180 -7.58 17.62 -0.72
CA ARG A 180 -8.81 17.44 -1.51
C ARG A 180 -9.65 16.26 -0.99
N ILE A 181 -8.98 15.18 -0.57
CA ILE A 181 -9.65 14.03 0.08
C ILE A 181 -10.26 14.49 1.41
N LEU A 182 -9.50 15.21 2.24
CA LEU A 182 -9.99 15.74 3.52
C LEU A 182 -11.24 16.60 3.33
N ALA A 183 -11.21 17.54 2.38
CA ALA A 183 -12.34 18.41 2.08
C ALA A 183 -13.59 17.61 1.70
N ALA A 184 -13.47 16.62 0.82
CA ALA A 184 -14.60 15.80 0.40
C ALA A 184 -15.17 14.91 1.51
N ILE A 185 -14.34 14.44 2.45
CA ILE A 185 -14.80 13.64 3.60
C ILE A 185 -15.48 14.51 4.66
N ARG A 186 -14.98 15.75 4.86
CA ARG A 186 -15.54 16.69 5.83
C ARG A 186 -17.02 17.01 5.55
N ASP A 187 -17.39 17.09 4.29
CA ASP A 187 -18.79 17.33 3.87
C ASP A 187 -19.71 16.12 4.18
N GLU A 188 -19.14 14.96 4.48
CA GLU A 188 -19.87 13.72 4.81
C GLU A 188 -19.81 13.32 6.29
N SER A 189 -19.05 14.05 7.11
CA SER A 189 -18.83 13.78 8.54
C SER A 189 -19.89 14.46 9.39
#